data_AF-A0A0S6X1R1-F1
#
_entry.id   AF-A0A0S6X1R1-F1
#
_cell.length_a   1.000
_cell.length_b   1.000
_cell.length_c   1.000
_cell.angle_alpha   90.00
_cell.angle_beta   90.00
_cell.angle_gamma   90.00
#
_symmetry.space_group_name_H-M   'P 1'
#
loop_
_entity.id
_entity.type
_entity.pdbx_description
1 polymer ?
#
loop_
_entity_poly.entity_id
_entity_poly.type
_entity_poly.pdbx_seq_one_letter_code
_entity_poly.pdbx_strand_id
1 'polypeptide(L)'
;MTLLPSHPQRWLALIALSVVLGAGGNLLHIPASLMLGPMFAAIAFALRDYEMKADPGLFAAAQSIVGCLIAASMGPEVVARFAADWPIFIGGALATLFVAFGTGILLAAFRILPGAVAIWGSAPGLATAWC
;
A
#
# COMPACT_ATOMS: atom_id res chain seq x y z
N MET A 1 -17.95 3.06 23.84
CA MET A 1 -17.67 2.07 24.90
C MET A 1 -17.29 0.74 24.22
N THR A 2 -16.07 0.63 23.69
CA THR A 2 -14.85 0.09 24.35
C THR A 2 -14.90 -1.42 24.56
N LEU A 3 -14.57 -2.22 23.54
CA LEU A 3 -14.35 -3.67 23.72
C LEU A 3 -13.03 -4.22 23.14
N LEU A 4 -12.12 -3.38 22.60
CA LEU A 4 -10.76 -3.83 22.31
C LEU A 4 -9.73 -3.06 23.15
N PRO A 5 -9.45 -3.52 24.38
CA PRO A 5 -8.30 -3.09 25.15
C PRO A 5 -7.01 -3.67 24.55
N SER A 6 -5.91 -2.91 24.64
CA SER A 6 -4.57 -3.20 24.10
C SER A 6 -4.44 -3.13 22.56
N HIS A 7 -3.45 -2.36 22.11
CA HIS A 7 -2.99 -2.26 20.71
C HIS A 7 -2.96 -3.62 19.96
N PRO A 8 -2.46 -4.74 20.54
CA PRO A 8 -2.41 -6.03 19.83
C PRO A 8 -3.78 -6.64 19.51
N GLN A 9 -4.82 -6.42 20.32
CA GLN A 9 -6.15 -6.99 20.02
C GLN A 9 -6.79 -6.33 18.80
N ARG A 10 -6.54 -5.03 18.59
CA ARG A 10 -7.00 -4.29 17.40
C ARG A 10 -6.34 -4.82 16.13
N TRP A 11 -5.03 -5.07 16.20
CA TRP A 11 -4.28 -5.71 15.11
C TRP A 11 -4.77 -7.12 14.82
N LEU A 12 -5.01 -7.94 15.84
CA LEU A 12 -5.59 -9.27 15.69
C LEU A 12 -6.97 -9.24 15.03
N ALA A 13 -7.84 -8.32 15.45
CA ALA A 13 -9.17 -8.17 14.86
C ALA A 13 -9.10 -7.70 13.40
N LEU A 14 -8.18 -6.78 13.07
CA LEU A 14 -7.94 -6.34 11.70
C LEU A 14 -7.41 -7.48 10.82
N ILE A 15 -6.43 -8.25 11.30
CA ILE A 15 -5.86 -9.40 10.59
C ILE A 15 -6.94 -10.46 10.37
N ALA A 16 -7.69 -10.81 11.42
CA ALA A 16 -8.75 -11.81 11.33
C ALA A 16 -9.83 -11.40 10.31
N LEU A 17 -10.30 -10.14 10.37
CA LEU A 17 -11.28 -9.64 9.40
C LEU A 17 -10.71 -9.63 7.96
N SER A 18 -9.45 -9.24 7.79
CA SER A 18 -8.77 -9.23 6.49
C SER A 18 -8.67 -10.64 5.90
N VAL A 19 -8.32 -11.64 6.73
CA VAL A 19 -8.24 -13.04 6.32
C VAL A 19 -9.61 -13.57 5.93
N VAL A 20 -10.66 -13.29 6.71
CA VAL A 20 -12.03 -13.73 6.40
C VAL A 20 -12.51 -13.13 5.07
N LEU A 21 -12.34 -11.82 4.88
CA LEU A 21 -12.76 -11.15 3.65
C LEU A 21 -11.94 -11.59 2.44
N GLY A 22 -10.62 -11.73 2.60
CA GLY A 22 -9.72 -12.20 1.54
C GLY A 22 -9.98 -13.65 1.13
N ALA A 23 -10.13 -14.56 2.11
CA ALA A 23 -10.44 -15.96 1.86
C ALA A 23 -11.83 -16.13 1.22
N GLY A 24 -12.83 -15.38 1.70
CA GLY A 24 -14.17 -15.35 1.10
C GLY A 24 -14.15 -14.87 -0.36
N GLY A 25 -13.40 -13.80 -0.65
CA GLY A 25 -13.22 -13.31 -2.02
C GLY A 25 -12.46 -14.29 -2.92
N ASN A 26 -11.50 -15.04 -2.35
CA ASN A 26 -10.75 -16.07 -3.08
C ASN A 26 -11.63 -17.27 -3.46
N LEU A 27 -12.54 -17.70 -2.57
CA LEU A 27 -13.54 -18.73 -2.86
C LEU A 27 -14.48 -18.31 -4.01
N LEU A 28 -14.79 -17.02 -4.11
CA LEU A 28 -15.58 -16.43 -5.19
C LEU A 28 -14.78 -16.18 -6.48
N HIS A 29 -13.51 -16.60 -6.55
CA HIS A 29 -12.60 -16.41 -7.70
C HIS A 29 -12.45 -14.95 -8.15
N ILE A 30 -12.59 -14.02 -7.21
CA ILE A 30 -12.39 -12.60 -7.51
C ILE A 30 -10.88 -12.35 -7.67
N PRO A 31 -10.42 -11.86 -8.84
CA PRO A 31 -9.02 -11.52 -9.02
C PRO A 31 -8.62 -10.42 -8.02
N ALA A 32 -7.44 -10.56 -7.41
CA ALA A 32 -6.93 -9.68 -6.34
C ALA A 32 -7.68 -9.70 -5.00
N SER A 33 -8.47 -10.75 -4.70
CA SER A 33 -9.16 -10.93 -3.43
C SER A 33 -8.27 -10.80 -2.18
N LEU A 34 -7.02 -11.28 -2.26
CA LEU A 34 -6.03 -11.19 -1.18
C LEU A 34 -5.60 -9.75 -0.87
N MET A 35 -5.70 -8.81 -1.82
CA MET A 35 -5.45 -7.38 -1.58
C MET A 35 -6.72 -6.63 -1.22
N LEU A 36 -7.86 -7.00 -1.81
CA LEU A 36 -9.15 -6.37 -1.51
C LEU A 36 -9.59 -6.62 -0.06
N GLY A 37 -9.40 -7.84 0.45
CA GLY A 37 -9.70 -8.20 1.84
C GLY A 37 -9.14 -7.23 2.89
N PRO A 38 -7.81 -7.02 2.95
CA PRO A 38 -7.20 -6.07 3.89
C PRO A 38 -7.60 -4.61 3.63
N MET A 39 -7.85 -4.20 2.37
CA MET A 39 -8.35 -2.84 2.09
C MET A 39 -9.74 -2.62 2.70
N PHE A 40 -10.69 -3.54 2.49
CA PHE A 40 -12.04 -3.42 3.06
C PHE A 40 -12.02 -3.49 4.58
N ALA A 41 -11.20 -4.38 5.15
CA ALA A 41 -11.02 -4.43 6.60
C ALA A 41 -10.50 -3.10 7.15
N ALA A 42 -9.46 -2.51 6.52
CA ALA A 42 -8.91 -1.23 6.94
C ALA A 42 -9.95 -0.09 6.86
N ILE A 43 -10.74 0.00 5.77
CA ILE A 43 -11.81 1.00 5.63
C ILE A 43 -12.87 0.83 6.74
N ALA A 44 -13.29 -0.40 7.05
CA ALA A 44 -14.28 -0.66 8.09
C ALA A 44 -13.80 -0.22 9.49
N PHE A 45 -12.50 -0.32 9.76
CA PHE A 45 -11.90 0.19 11.00
C PHE A 45 -11.71 1.72 10.97
N ALA A 46 -11.36 2.30 9.83
CA ALA A 46 -11.24 3.76 9.66
C ALA A 46 -12.58 4.48 9.88
N LEU A 47 -13.69 3.92 9.41
CA LEU A 47 -15.05 4.45 9.62
C LEU A 47 -15.50 4.43 11.10
N ARG A 48 -14.75 3.77 11.98
CA ARG A 48 -15.06 3.66 13.41
C ARG A 48 -14.11 4.51 14.27
N ASP A 49 -13.40 5.46 13.67
CA ASP A 49 -12.40 6.34 14.31
C ASP A 49 -11.31 5.58 15.10
N TYR A 50 -10.96 4.36 14.65
CA TYR A 50 -9.85 3.62 15.23
C TYR A 50 -8.52 4.09 14.64
N GLU A 51 -7.78 4.90 15.39
CA GLU A 51 -6.38 5.17 15.08
C GLU A 51 -5.54 3.90 15.31
N MET A 52 -5.05 3.31 14.22
CA MET A 52 -4.05 2.25 14.25
C MET A 52 -2.73 2.79 13.70
N LYS A 53 -1.86 3.22 14.61
CA LYS A 53 -0.48 3.54 14.27
C LYS A 53 0.29 2.24 14.10
N ALA A 54 0.81 2.02 12.88
CA ALA A 54 1.77 0.97 12.62
C ALA A 54 3.10 1.34 13.30
N ASP A 55 3.68 0.39 14.03
CA ASP A 55 5.02 0.55 14.58
C ASP A 55 6.04 0.64 13.43
N PRO A 56 7.02 1.56 13.48
CA PRO A 56 8.04 1.68 12.45
C PRO A 56 8.76 0.36 12.12
N GLY A 57 8.95 -0.51 13.12
CA GLY A 57 9.54 -1.83 12.94
C GLY A 57 8.65 -2.78 12.12
N LEU A 58 7.34 -2.75 12.32
CA LEU A 58 6.40 -3.55 11.54
C LEU A 58 6.31 -3.06 10.09
N PHE A 59 6.37 -1.74 9.88
CA PHE A 59 6.43 -1.16 8.53
C PHE A 59 7.72 -1.56 7.81
N ALA A 60 8.87 -1.50 8.50
CA ALA A 60 10.16 -1.94 7.95
C ALA A 60 10.17 -3.44 7.61
N ALA A 61 9.56 -4.28 8.44
CA ALA A 61 9.41 -5.70 8.16
C ALA A 61 8.56 -5.95 6.90
N ALA A 62 7.43 -5.24 6.75
CA ALA A 62 6.59 -5.32 5.56
C ALA A 62 7.35 -4.89 4.29
N GLN A 63 8.08 -3.77 4.36
CA GLN A 63 8.93 -3.31 3.25
C GLN A 63 10.03 -4.32 2.90
N SER A 64 10.62 -4.99 3.89
CA SER A 64 11.62 -6.03 3.67
C SER A 64 11.04 -7.23 2.92
N ILE A 65 9.84 -7.69 3.31
CA ILE A 65 9.14 -8.77 2.61
C ILE A 65 8.84 -8.37 1.16
N VAL A 66 8.35 -7.15 0.93
CA VAL A 66 8.08 -6.63 -0.42
C VAL A 66 9.37 -6.58 -1.24
N GLY A 67 10.48 -6.11 -0.65
CA GLY A 67 11.79 -6.12 -1.31
C GLY A 67 12.27 -7.52 -1.68
N CYS A 68 12.11 -8.50 -0.78
CA CYS A 68 12.41 -9.90 -1.07
C CYS A 68 11.52 -10.48 -2.18
N LEU A 69 10.23 -10.13 -2.21
CA LEU A 69 9.30 -10.56 -3.26
C LEU A 69 9.69 -9.97 -4.63
N ILE A 70 10.04 -8.68 -4.68
CA ILE A 70 10.52 -8.03 -5.89
C ILE A 70 11.79 -8.73 -6.39
N ALA A 71 12.77 -8.94 -5.50
CA ALA A 71 14.01 -9.64 -5.84
C ALA A 71 13.75 -11.06 -6.35
N ALA A 72 12.87 -11.82 -5.70
CA ALA A 72 12.50 -13.17 -6.09
C ALA A 72 11.75 -13.23 -7.43
N SER A 73 11.03 -12.16 -7.79
CA SER A 73 10.36 -12.04 -9.10
C SER A 73 11.31 -11.67 -10.25
N MET A 74 12.54 -11.23 -9.96
CA MET A 74 13.53 -10.91 -10.98
C MET A 74 14.39 -12.14 -11.30
N GLY A 75 14.28 -12.63 -12.53
CA GLY A 75 15.17 -13.67 -13.04
C GLY A 75 16.60 -13.14 -13.29
N PRO A 76 17.62 -14.02 -13.37
CA PRO A 76 19.01 -13.63 -13.61
C PRO A 76 19.20 -12.79 -14.88
N GLU A 77 18.42 -13.11 -15.92
CA GLU A 77 18.42 -12.40 -17.20
C GLU A 77 17.87 -10.97 -17.07
N VAL A 78 16.86 -10.76 -16.22
CA VAL A 78 16.31 -9.43 -15.95
C VAL A 78 17.35 -8.57 -15.25
N VAL A 79 18.09 -9.12 -14.28
CA VAL A 79 19.15 -8.40 -13.56
C VAL A 79 20.28 -7.99 -14.50
N ALA A 80 20.72 -8.89 -15.38
CA ALA A 80 21.76 -8.59 -16.37
C ALA A 80 21.33 -7.48 -17.34
N ARG A 81 20.08 -7.52 -17.81
CA ARG A 81 19.51 -6.51 -18.70
C ARG A 81 19.31 -5.17 -17.99
N PHE A 82 18.89 -5.22 -16.72
CA PHE A 82 18.76 -4.04 -15.88
C PHE A 82 20.12 -3.38 -15.65
N ALA A 83 21.20 -4.14 -15.47
CA ALA A 83 22.54 -3.60 -15.31
C ALA A 83 23.09 -2.97 -16.61
N ALA A 84 22.76 -3.54 -17.78
CA ALA A 84 23.16 -2.99 -19.07
C ALA A 84 22.39 -1.71 -19.42
N ASP A 85 21.07 -1.71 -19.22
CA ASP A 85 20.15 -0.66 -19.68
C ASP A 85 19.56 0.16 -18.52
N TRP A 86 20.22 0.18 -17.36
CA TRP A 86 19.73 0.85 -16.14
C TRP A 86 19.25 2.29 -16.35
N PRO A 87 19.85 3.14 -17.22
CA PRO A 87 19.37 4.50 -17.42
C PRO A 87 17.99 4.55 -18.07
N ILE A 88 17.65 3.59 -18.94
CA ILE A 88 16.35 3.50 -19.60
C ILE A 88 15.28 3.10 -18.57
N PHE A 89 15.58 2.12 -17.71
CA PHE A 89 14.68 1.71 -16.64
C PHE A 89 14.43 2.83 -15.63
N ILE A 90 15.49 3.52 -15.19
CA ILE A 90 15.35 4.68 -14.30
C ILE A 90 14.60 5.82 -15.01
N GLY A 91 14.89 6.09 -16.28
CA GLY A 91 14.18 7.10 -17.06
C GLY A 91 12.69 6.82 -17.16
N GLY A 92 12.30 5.57 -17.44
CA GLY A 92 10.91 5.14 -17.45
C GLY A 92 10.25 5.24 -16.08
N ALA A 93 10.91 4.76 -15.02
CA ALA A 93 10.41 4.85 -13.65
C ALA A 93 10.19 6.32 -13.24
N LEU A 94 11.17 7.19 -13.47
CA LEU A 94 11.05 8.62 -13.20
C LEU A 94 9.94 9.26 -14.02
N ALA A 95 9.80 8.93 -15.31
CA ALA A 95 8.72 9.45 -16.14
C ALA A 95 7.34 9.05 -15.57
N THR A 96 7.15 7.78 -15.20
CA THR A 96 5.89 7.34 -14.57
C THR A 96 5.65 8.03 -13.21
N LEU A 97 6.72 8.24 -12.44
CA LEU A 97 6.67 8.97 -11.17
C LEU A 97 6.20 10.41 -11.40
N PHE A 98 6.82 11.12 -12.34
CA PHE A 98 6.44 12.48 -12.71
C PHE A 98 5.00 12.58 -13.21
N VAL A 99 4.54 11.61 -14.00
CA VAL A 99 3.14 11.58 -14.48
C VAL A 99 2.16 11.35 -13.32
N ALA A 100 2.47 10.43 -12.40
CA ALA A 100 1.62 10.16 -11.23
C ALA A 100 1.55 11.39 -10.31
N PHE A 101 2.70 11.96 -9.95
CA PHE A 101 2.76 13.18 -9.14
C PHE A 101 2.15 14.38 -9.86
N GLY A 102 2.39 14.53 -11.16
CA GLY A 102 1.81 15.59 -11.98
C GLY A 102 0.28 15.51 -11.98
N THR A 103 -0.28 14.31 -12.09
CA THR A 103 -1.73 14.07 -12.02
C THR A 103 -2.27 14.40 -10.62
N GLY A 104 -1.56 14.01 -9.56
CA GLY A 104 -1.90 14.34 -8.18
C GLY A 104 -1.91 15.85 -7.89
N ILE A 105 -0.88 16.57 -8.36
CA ILE A 105 -0.78 18.03 -8.25
C ILE A 105 -1.87 18.71 -9.08
N LEU A 106 -2.17 18.20 -10.26
CA LEU A 106 -3.20 18.75 -11.13
C LEU A 106 -4.61 18.60 -10.50
N LEU A 107 -4.90 17.44 -9.91
CA LEU A 107 -6.12 17.22 -9.12
C LEU A 107 -6.21 18.15 -7.91
N ALA A 108 -5.10 18.38 -7.21
CA ALA A 108 -5.02 19.33 -6.10
C ALA A 108 -5.23 20.78 -6.56
N ALA A 109 -4.65 21.15 -7.72
CA ALA A 109 -4.76 22.48 -8.31
C ALA A 109 -6.19 22.78 -8.78
N PHE A 110 -6.91 21.79 -9.30
CA PHE A 110 -8.33 21.91 -9.67
C PHE A 110 -9.29 21.92 -8.46
N ARG A 111 -8.78 21.86 -7.22
CA ARG A 111 -9.56 21.92 -5.95
C ARG A 111 -10.71 20.91 -5.87
N ILE A 112 -10.61 19.79 -6.57
CA ILE A 112 -11.62 18.72 -6.52
C ILE A 112 -11.56 18.02 -5.15
N LEU A 113 -10.37 17.92 -4.55
CA LEU A 113 -10.11 17.40 -3.21
C LEU A 113 -9.22 18.37 -2.39
N PRO A 114 -9.26 18.35 -1.04
CA PRO A 114 -8.32 19.10 -0.20
C PRO A 114 -6.87 18.76 -0.58
N GLY A 115 -6.05 19.79 -0.85
CA GLY A 115 -4.78 19.64 -1.58
C GLY A 115 -3.80 18.61 -1.00
N ALA A 116 -3.78 18.42 0.32
CA ALA A 116 -2.94 17.39 0.94
C ALA A 116 -3.41 15.96 0.58
N VAL A 117 -4.72 15.68 0.63
CA VAL A 117 -5.27 14.33 0.39
C VAL A 117 -5.07 13.90 -1.07
N ALA A 118 -5.18 14.84 -2.01
CA ALA A 118 -4.95 14.57 -3.43
C ALA A 118 -3.50 14.19 -3.72
N ILE A 119 -2.53 14.86 -3.09
CA ILE A 119 -1.10 14.61 -3.30
C ILE A 119 -0.65 13.33 -2.59
N TRP A 120 -1.08 13.12 -1.33
CA TRP A 120 -0.70 11.93 -0.56
C TRP A 120 -1.38 10.65 -1.06
N GLY A 121 -2.60 10.74 -1.56
CA GLY A 121 -3.33 9.60 -2.12
C GLY A 121 -2.82 9.13 -3.49
N SER A 122 -2.13 10.00 -4.22
CA SER A 122 -1.59 9.71 -5.57
C SER A 122 -0.09 9.42 -5.58
N ALA A 123 0.61 9.65 -4.47
CA ALA A 123 2.03 9.38 -4.37
C ALA A 123 2.31 7.87 -4.18
N PRO A 124 3.01 7.22 -5.12
CA PRO A 124 3.33 5.81 -5.01
C PRO A 124 4.23 5.56 -3.80
N GLY A 125 3.75 4.78 -2.84
CA GLY A 125 4.52 4.38 -1.66
C GLY A 125 4.67 5.44 -0.55
N LEU A 126 4.15 6.66 -0.71
CA LEU A 126 4.23 7.71 0.33
C LEU A 126 3.05 7.71 1.32
N ALA A 127 2.22 6.65 1.35
CA ALA A 127 1.38 6.31 2.52
C ALA A 127 2.25 5.79 3.69
N THR A 128 3.38 6.44 3.93
CA THR A 128 4.32 6.14 4.99
C THR A 128 3.69 6.62 6.29
N ALA A 129 3.89 5.85 7.37
CA ALA A 129 3.26 6.00 8.68
C ALA A 129 3.70 7.26 9.46
N TRP A 130 3.81 8.40 8.78
CA TRP A 130 4.08 9.69 9.40
C TRP A 130 2.81 10.18 10.07
N CYS A 131 2.82 10.12 11.39
CA CYS A 131 1.95 10.85 12.28
C CYS A 131 2.84 11.70 13.20
#